data_AF-A0A6N6S809-F1
#
_entry.id   AF-A0A6N6S809-F1
#
_cell.length_a   1.000
_cell.length_b   1.000
_cell.length_c   1.000
_cell.angle_alpha   90.00
_cell.angle_beta   90.00
_cell.angle_gamma   90.00
#
_symmetry.space_group_name_H-M   'P 1'
#
loop_
_entity.id
_entity.type
_entity.pdbx_description
1 polymer ?
#
loop_
_entity_poly.entity_id
_entity_poly.type
_entity_poly.pdbx_seq_one_letter_code
_entity_poly.pdbx_strand_id
1 'polypeptide(L)' 'MTVKDVAKELKLDWHTVKALEKEYLQEQLRRNPVVAPKTIGIDEISLRKGHTYRIVVSDLKIG' A
#
# COMPACT_ATOMS: atom_id res chain seq x y z
N MET A 1 -11.31 -1.02 5.91
CA MET A 1 -10.87 -0.04 6.91
C MET A 1 -9.67 0.70 6.34
N THR A 2 -9.71 2.02 6.28
CA THR A 2 -8.65 2.87 5.72
C THR A 2 -7.71 3.36 6.83
N VAL A 3 -6.51 3.85 6.47
CA VAL A 3 -5.59 4.54 7.41
C VAL A 3 -6.31 5.65 8.19
N LYS A 4 -7.25 6.37 7.56
CA LYS A 4 -8.04 7.40 8.21
C LYS A 4 -9.07 6.83 9.20
N ASP A 5 -9.68 5.69 8.88
CA ASP A 5 -10.61 5.02 9.80
C ASP A 5 -9.88 4.56 11.07
N VAL A 6 -8.69 3.95 10.91
CA VAL A 6 -7.82 3.53 12.03
C VAL A 6 -7.39 4.74 12.87
N ALA A 7 -6.96 5.82 12.22
CA ALA A 7 -6.56 7.05 12.91
C ALA A 7 -7.71 7.63 13.75
N LYS A 8 -8.94 7.62 13.21
CA LYS A 8 -10.14 8.07 13.93
C LYS A 8 -10.47 7.17 15.12
N GLU A 9 -10.43 5.86 14.94
CA GLU A 9 -10.73 4.88 15.99
C GLU A 9 -9.74 4.99 17.16
N LEU A 10 -8.46 5.12 16.85
CA LEU A 10 -7.38 5.18 17.84
C LEU A 10 -7.08 6.60 18.35
N LYS A 11 -7.79 7.62 17.84
CA LYS A 11 -7.57 9.04 18.14
C LYS A 11 -6.13 9.50 17.90
N LEU A 12 -5.53 9.01 16.82
CA LEU A 12 -4.18 9.37 16.39
C LEU A 12 -4.22 10.25 15.15
N ASP A 13 -3.14 10.99 14.89
CA ASP A 13 -2.96 11.64 13.61
C ASP A 13 -2.78 10.61 12.48
N TRP A 14 -3.35 10.88 11.32
CA TRP A 14 -3.32 9.94 10.20
C TRP A 14 -1.91 9.73 9.64
N HIS A 15 -1.00 10.71 9.75
CA HIS A 15 0.40 10.54 9.37
C HIS A 15 1.10 9.58 10.31
N THR A 16 0.79 9.60 11.61
CA THR A 16 1.32 8.65 12.60
C THR A 16 0.92 7.22 12.23
N VAL A 17 -0.36 6.98 11.94
CA VAL A 17 -0.82 5.65 11.51
C VAL A 17 -0.15 5.21 10.21
N LYS A 18 0.00 6.12 9.24
CA LYS A 18 0.68 5.84 7.98
C LYS A 18 2.17 5.50 8.18
N ALA A 19 2.84 6.14 9.13
CA ALA A 19 4.23 5.84 9.45
C ALA A 19 4.36 4.42 10.04
N LEU A 20 3.51 4.07 11.00
CA LEU A 20 3.47 2.73 11.59
C LEU A 20 3.18 1.65 10.54
N GLU A 21 2.26 1.90 9.60
CA GLU A 21 1.98 0.98 8.49
C GLU A 21 3.21 0.75 7.62
N LYS A 22 3.98 1.80 7.31
CA LYS A 22 5.23 1.67 6.53
C LYS A 22 6.29 0.86 7.27
N GLU A 23 6.49 1.12 8.56
CA GLU A 23 7.43 0.36 9.40
C GLU A 23 7.06 -1.12 9.44
N TYR A 24 5.77 -1.41 9.62
CA TYR A 24 5.25 -2.78 9.55
C TYR A 24 5.53 -3.44 8.20
N LEU A 25 5.24 -2.76 7.07
CA LEU A 25 5.51 -3.29 5.74
C LEU A 25 7.00 -3.52 5.47
N GLN A 26 7.87 -2.63 5.97
CA GLN A 26 9.32 -2.83 5.89
C GLN A 26 9.78 -4.08 6.63
N GLU A 27 9.23 -4.33 7.82
CA GLU A 27 9.53 -5.54 8.58
C GLU A 27 9.00 -6.80 7.88
N GLN A 28 7.83 -6.72 7.24
CA GLN A 28 7.32 -7.81 6.40
C GLN A 28 8.26 -8.14 5.24
N LEU A 29 8.78 -7.12 4.54
CA LEU A 29 9.77 -7.31 3.45
C LEU A 29 11.09 -7.88 3.97
N ARG A 30 11.53 -7.46 5.16
CA ARG A 30 12.75 -8.00 5.79
C ARG A 30 12.60 -9.48 6.13
N ARG A 31 11.43 -9.90 6.63
CA ARG A 31 11.15 -11.31 6.98
C ARG A 31 10.89 -12.18 5.76
N ASN A 32 10.26 -11.62 4.74
CA ASN A 32 9.90 -12.31 3.50
C ASN A 32 10.52 -11.54 2.32
N PRO A 33 11.83 -11.70 2.08
CA PRO A 33 12.50 -10.98 1.00
C PRO A 33 11.85 -11.34 -0.33
N VAL A 34 11.28 -10.33 -0.99
CA VAL A 34 10.74 -10.46 -2.34
C VAL A 34 11.91 -10.43 -3.31
N VAL A 35 11.87 -11.25 -4.36
CA VAL A 35 12.82 -11.15 -5.47
C VAL A 35 12.80 -9.71 -5.96
N ALA A 36 13.95 -9.04 -5.99
CA ALA A 36 14.03 -7.63 -6.34
C ALA A 36 13.38 -7.42 -7.72
N PRO A 37 12.26 -6.68 -7.79
CA PRO A 37 11.52 -6.58 -9.04
C PRO A 37 12.34 -5.81 -10.06
N LYS A 38 12.50 -6.40 -11.25
CA LYS A 38 13.32 -5.78 -12.32
C LYS A 38 12.56 -4.70 -13.06
N THR A 39 11.23 -4.81 -13.14
CA THR A 39 10.39 -3.85 -13.85
C THR A 39 9.04 -3.77 -13.17
N ILE A 40 8.74 -2.63 -12.56
CA ILE A 40 7.49 -2.41 -11.85
C ILE A 40 6.46 -1.80 -12.81
N GLY A 41 5.38 -2.53 -13.06
CA GLY A 41 4.18 -1.99 -13.69
C GLY A 41 3.28 -1.37 -12.64
N ILE A 42 2.81 -0.16 -12.91
CA ILE A 42 1.83 0.54 -12.07
C ILE A 42 0.68 0.93 -12.97
N ASP A 43 -0.53 0.48 -12.64
CA ASP A 43 -1.74 0.83 -13.37
C ASP A 43 -2.84 1.29 -12.42
N GLU A 44 -3.74 2.15 -12.92
CA GLU A 44 -4.84 2.71 -12.15
C GLU A 44 -6.18 2.27 -12.73
N ILE A 45 -6.98 1.58 -11.91
CA ILE A 45 -8.31 1.13 -12.29
C ILE A 45 -9.34 1.98 -11.56
N SER A 46 -10.19 2.67 -12.33
CA SER A 46 -11.37 3.37 -11.81
C SER A 46 -12.50 2.37 -11.58
N LEU A 47 -12.87 2.15 -10.32
CA LEU A 47 -13.95 1.22 -9.97
C LEU A 47 -15.35 1.77 -10.25
N ARG A 48 -15.51 3.09 -10.16
CA ARG A 48 -16.76 3.82 -10.38
C ARG A 48 -16.47 5.29 -10.62
N LYS A 49 -17.35 5.97 -11.36
CA LYS A 49 -17.30 7.43 -11.50
C LYS A 49 -17.35 8.08 -10.10
N GLY A 50 -16.51 9.08 -9.87
CA GLY A 50 -16.38 9.76 -8.57
C GLY A 50 -15.15 9.40 -7.75
N HIS A 51 -14.00 9.18 -8.41
CA HIS A 51 -12.67 9.12 -7.77
C HIS A 51 -12.39 7.93 -6.86
N THR A 52 -13.03 6.78 -7.09
CA THR A 52 -12.62 5.53 -6.44
C THR A 52 -11.64 4.79 -7.34
N TYR A 53 -10.35 4.98 -7.06
CA TYR A 53 -9.26 4.38 -7.82
C TYR A 53 -8.61 3.24 -7.03
N ARG A 54 -8.17 2.20 -7.74
CA ARG A 54 -7.27 1.17 -7.22
C ARG A 54 -5.99 1.21 -8.02
N ILE A 55 -4.87 1.12 -7.32
CA ILE A 55 -3.56 0.96 -7.96
C ILE A 55 -3.25 -0.53 -8.00
N VAL A 56 -2.92 -1.03 -9.18
CA VAL A 56 -2.37 -2.37 -9.38
C VAL A 56 -0.86 -2.23 -9.53
N VAL A 57 -0.12 -3.04 -8.79
CA VAL A 57 1.35 -3.09 -8.86
C VAL A 57 1.76 -4.52 -9.20
N SER A 58 2.60 -4.69 -10.22
CA SER A 58 3.11 -6.00 -10.64
C SER A 58 4.59 -5.93 -11.01
N ASP A 59 5.30 -7.04 -10.87
CA ASP A 59 6.60 -7.22 -11.53
C ASP A 59 6.35 -7.75 -12.94
N LEU A 60 6.61 -6.93 -13.96
CA LEU A 60 6.37 -7.28 -15.36
C LEU A 60 7.33 -8.36 -15.90
N LYS A 61 8.37 -8.73 -15.14
CA LYS A 61 9.35 -9.75 -15.56
C LYS A 61 9.16 -11.10 -14.89
N ILE A 62 8.48 -11.17 -13.75
CA ILE A 62 8.21 -12.40 -13.00
C ILE A 62 6.69 -12.65 -12.99
N GLY A 63 6.06 -12.45 -14.15
CA GLY A 63 4.61 -12.60 -14.36
C GLY A 63 4.10 -14.01 -14.13
#